data_AF-A0A7W5C8C3-F1
#
_entry.id   AF-A0A7W5C8C3-F1
#
_cell.length_a   1.000
_cell.length_b   1.000
_cell.length_c   1.000
_cell.angle_alpha   90.00
_cell.angle_beta   90.00
_cell.angle_gamma   90.00
#
_symmetry.space_group_name_H-M   'P 1'
#
loop_
_entity.id
_entity.type
_entity.pdbx_description
1 polymer ?
#
loop_
_entity_poly.entity_id
_entity_poly.type
_entity_poly.pdbx_seq_one_letter_code
_entity_poly.pdbx_strand_id
1 'polypeptide(L)'
;MRPDHYKLMYEFVQWAGTQSQIEGIALVGPCADDENEENANLSFLLITDKKNKTIEAILHQFPFEPLEQASVEEHGMLSSIKAVYASGIDADYGVAGEEWLRHPLEGELGAALSMGFKVIWESEGLFDGLHLAIANYVAEQMLS
;
A
#
# COMPACT_ATOMS: atom_id res chain seq x y z
N MET A 1 -7.39 -3.51 13.65
CA MET A 1 -5.95 -3.19 13.56
C MET A 1 -5.29 -3.15 14.94
N ARG A 2 -4.07 -3.72 15.10
CA ARG A 2 -3.30 -3.75 16.35
C ARG A 2 -2.74 -2.37 16.76
N PRO A 3 -2.45 -2.10 18.06
CA PRO A 3 -1.86 -0.84 18.51
C PRO A 3 -0.53 -0.46 17.84
N ASP A 4 0.31 -1.44 17.57
CA ASP A 4 1.62 -1.27 16.92
C ASP A 4 1.51 -0.88 15.43
N HIS A 5 0.49 -1.38 14.72
CA HIS A 5 0.18 -0.96 13.35
C HIS A 5 -0.23 0.51 13.28
N TYR A 6 -0.96 1.03 14.27
CA TYR A 6 -1.29 2.46 14.30
C TYR A 6 -0.03 3.32 14.43
N LYS A 7 0.95 2.88 15.22
CA LYS A 7 2.24 3.57 15.36
C LYS A 7 2.99 3.55 14.02
N LEU A 8 3.16 2.37 13.42
CA LEU A 8 3.83 2.23 12.12
C LEU A 8 3.14 3.08 11.03
N MET A 9 1.82 3.00 10.92
CA MET A 9 1.03 3.78 9.97
C MET A 9 1.23 5.29 10.17
N TYR A 10 1.12 5.76 11.42
CA TYR A 10 1.29 7.17 11.71
C TYR A 10 2.70 7.66 11.33
N GLU A 11 3.74 6.95 11.77
CA GLU A 11 5.12 7.32 11.48
C GLU A 11 5.44 7.24 9.98
N PHE A 12 4.94 6.20 9.29
CA PHE A 12 5.12 6.04 7.86
C PHE A 12 4.46 7.17 7.07
N VAL A 13 3.21 7.51 7.37
CA VAL A 13 2.49 8.58 6.67
C VAL A 13 3.14 9.94 6.92
N GLN A 14 3.57 10.21 8.16
CA GLN A 14 4.31 11.44 8.48
C GLN A 14 5.62 11.54 7.68
N TRP A 15 6.41 10.46 7.64
CA TRP A 15 7.66 10.41 6.90
C TRP A 15 7.42 10.50 5.38
N ALA A 16 6.47 9.74 4.84
CA ALA A 16 6.12 9.73 3.42
C ALA A 16 5.62 11.10 2.95
N GLY A 17 4.90 11.84 3.80
CA GLY A 17 4.50 13.22 3.52
C GLY A 17 5.68 14.21 3.36
N THR A 18 6.89 13.85 3.80
CA THR A 18 8.11 14.64 3.54
C THR A 18 8.81 14.27 2.22
N GLN A 19 8.37 13.20 1.57
CA GLN A 19 8.97 12.68 0.34
C GLN A 19 8.27 13.30 -0.87
N SER A 20 8.89 14.30 -1.49
CA SER A 20 8.27 15.04 -2.61
C SER A 20 7.97 14.20 -3.85
N GLN A 21 8.52 12.98 -3.95
CA GLN A 21 8.23 12.05 -5.05
C GLN A 21 6.96 11.22 -4.84
N ILE A 22 6.41 11.18 -3.62
CA ILE A 22 5.20 10.41 -3.31
C ILE A 22 3.98 11.28 -3.63
N GLU A 23 3.09 10.78 -4.47
CA GLU A 23 1.92 11.48 -5.01
C GLU A 23 0.61 10.97 -4.41
N GLY A 24 0.60 9.77 -3.83
CA GLY A 24 -0.53 9.21 -3.11
C GLY A 24 -0.16 8.03 -2.23
N ILE A 25 -0.94 7.84 -1.17
CA ILE A 25 -0.81 6.78 -0.16
C ILE A 25 -2.20 6.24 0.15
N ALA A 26 -2.37 4.93 0.03
CA ALA A 26 -3.56 4.22 0.47
C ALA A 26 -3.19 3.01 1.36
N LEU A 27 -4.10 2.63 2.25
CA LEU A 27 -4.10 1.30 2.86
C LEU A 27 -4.87 0.34 1.97
N VAL A 28 -4.40 -0.90 1.90
CA VAL A 28 -5.03 -1.97 1.12
C VAL A 28 -5.18 -3.24 1.96
N GLY A 29 -6.13 -4.10 1.59
CA GLY A 29 -6.35 -5.39 2.22
C GLY A 29 -7.07 -5.30 3.59
N PRO A 30 -6.99 -6.37 4.42
CA PRO A 30 -7.77 -6.49 5.65
C PRO A 30 -7.61 -5.32 6.62
N CYS A 31 -6.39 -4.77 6.73
CA CYS A 31 -6.11 -3.63 7.61
C CYS A 31 -6.75 -2.30 7.15
N ALA A 32 -7.24 -2.24 5.90
CA ALA A 32 -7.97 -1.10 5.37
C ALA A 32 -9.49 -1.20 5.61
N ASP A 33 -9.98 -2.38 5.99
CA ASP A 33 -11.37 -2.62 6.39
C ASP A 33 -11.53 -2.42 7.91
N ASP A 34 -12.64 -1.82 8.33
CA ASP A 34 -12.87 -1.48 9.74
C ASP A 34 -13.27 -2.73 10.57
N GLU A 35 -13.53 -3.89 9.94
CA GLU A 35 -14.08 -5.10 10.57
C GLU A 35 -13.07 -6.26 10.84
N ASN A 36 -11.81 -6.20 10.40
CA ASN A 36 -10.81 -7.29 10.56
C ASN A 36 -9.36 -6.75 10.64
N GLU A 37 -8.28 -7.44 11.03
CA GLU A 37 -7.99 -8.67 11.79
C GLU A 37 -6.70 -8.33 12.60
N GLU A 38 -6.50 -8.87 13.81
CA GLU A 38 -5.29 -8.59 14.61
C GLU A 38 -4.00 -9.21 14.03
N ASN A 39 -4.10 -10.14 13.07
CA ASN A 39 -2.95 -10.90 12.55
C ASN A 39 -2.59 -10.59 11.09
N ALA A 40 -3.28 -9.65 10.43
CA ALA A 40 -3.01 -9.31 9.04
C ALA A 40 -1.84 -8.33 8.91
N ASN A 41 -1.06 -8.44 7.83
CA ASN A 41 -0.01 -7.47 7.51
C ASN A 41 -0.59 -6.05 7.36
N LEU A 42 0.22 -5.04 7.67
CA LEU A 42 -0.11 -3.67 7.35
C LEU A 42 0.37 -3.35 5.92
N SER A 43 -0.58 -3.25 4.98
CA SER A 43 -0.26 -3.07 3.56
C SER A 43 -0.55 -1.65 3.09
N PHE A 44 0.46 -1.00 2.50
CA PHE A 44 0.37 0.31 1.85
C PHE A 44 0.45 0.18 0.34
N LEU A 45 -0.24 1.07 -0.37
CA LEU A 45 -0.02 1.35 -1.77
C LEU A 45 0.46 2.80 -1.91
N LEU A 46 1.58 2.98 -2.60
CA LEU A 46 2.20 4.26 -2.88
C LEU A 46 2.25 4.51 -4.38
N ILE A 47 1.82 5.72 -4.77
CA ILE A 47 2.01 6.24 -6.12
C ILE A 47 3.14 7.27 -6.10
N THR A 48 4.08 7.16 -7.03
CA THR A 48 5.31 7.97 -7.06
C THR A 48 5.82 8.23 -8.47
N ASP A 49 6.40 9.41 -8.69
CA ASP A 49 7.10 9.76 -9.93
C ASP A 49 8.50 9.09 -10.05
N LYS A 50 9.02 8.52 -8.95
CA LYS A 50 10.37 7.95 -8.85
C LYS A 50 10.37 6.63 -8.07
N LYS A 51 9.80 5.57 -8.68
CA LYS A 51 9.68 4.22 -8.09
C LYS A 51 10.93 3.74 -7.34
N ASN A 52 12.08 3.66 -8.00
CA ASN A 52 13.32 3.13 -7.39
C ASN A 52 13.81 3.99 -6.22
N LYS A 53 13.68 5.32 -6.32
CA LYS A 53 14.05 6.24 -5.24
C LYS A 53 13.14 6.05 -4.03
N THR A 54 11.84 5.85 -4.25
CA THR A 54 10.88 5.56 -3.18
C THR A 54 11.21 4.22 -2.50
N ILE A 55 11.53 3.18 -3.26
CA ILE A 55 11.93 1.87 -2.72
C ILE A 55 13.18 2.01 -1.84
N GLU A 56 14.23 2.66 -2.34
CA GLU A 56 15.46 2.91 -1.55
C GLU A 56 15.19 3.76 -0.30
N ALA A 57 14.31 4.75 -0.39
CA ALA A 57 13.93 5.59 0.73
C ALA A 57 13.19 4.77 1.82
N ILE A 58 12.28 3.88 1.44
CA ILE A 58 11.57 3.00 2.40
C ILE A 58 12.57 2.08 3.10
N LEU A 59 13.48 1.45 2.36
CA LEU A 59 14.43 0.47 2.90
C LEU A 59 15.53 1.08 3.77
N HIS A 60 15.90 2.35 3.54
CA HIS A 60 17.12 2.92 4.13
C HIS A 60 16.94 4.25 4.84
N GLN A 61 15.81 4.94 4.66
CA GLN A 61 15.60 6.30 5.16
C GLN A 61 14.36 6.45 6.03
N PHE A 62 13.43 5.49 6.03
CA PHE A 62 12.26 5.51 6.90
C PHE A 62 12.68 5.22 8.37
N PRO A 63 12.59 6.21 9.29
CA PRO A 63 13.17 6.08 10.62
C PRO A 63 12.16 5.51 11.62
N PHE A 64 11.78 4.25 11.45
CA PHE A 64 10.88 3.54 12.36
C PHE A 64 11.68 2.64 13.33
N GLU A 65 11.84 1.37 12.96
CA GLU A 65 12.57 0.37 13.70
C GLU A 65 13.52 -0.36 12.73
N PRO A 66 14.57 -1.04 13.24
CA PRO A 66 15.42 -1.85 12.37
C PRO A 66 14.60 -2.89 11.62
N LEU A 67 14.86 -3.00 10.31
CA LEU A 67 14.38 -4.12 9.51
C LEU A 67 15.18 -5.37 9.89
N GLU A 68 14.49 -6.41 10.36
CA GLU A 68 15.10 -7.74 10.51
C GLU A 68 15.22 -8.41 9.16
N GLN A 69 14.19 -8.28 8.33
CA GLN A 69 14.14 -8.85 6.99
C GLN A 69 13.42 -7.89 6.05
N ALA A 70 13.88 -7.83 4.80
CA ALA A 70 13.16 -7.18 3.73
C ALA A 70 13.41 -7.90 2.40
N SER A 71 12.37 -7.99 1.57
CA SER A 71 12.48 -8.43 0.17
C SER A 71 11.75 -7.46 -0.74
N VAL A 72 12.20 -7.38 -1.99
CA VAL A 72 11.53 -6.63 -3.06
C VAL A 72 11.11 -7.61 -4.14
N GLU A 73 9.83 -7.59 -4.50
CA GLU A 73 9.22 -8.41 -5.55
C GLU A 73 8.66 -7.51 -6.64
N GLU A 74 8.89 -7.85 -7.91
CA GLU A 74 8.39 -7.08 -9.06
C GLU A 74 7.17 -7.77 -9.67
N HIS A 75 6.08 -7.03 -9.80
CA HIS A 75 4.80 -7.45 -10.38
C HIS A 75 4.44 -6.52 -11.54
N GLY A 76 5.23 -6.59 -12.62
CA GLY A 76 5.07 -5.70 -13.77
C GLY A 76 5.40 -4.26 -13.41
N MET A 77 4.39 -3.38 -13.35
CA MET A 77 4.57 -1.97 -13.00
C MET A 77 4.56 -1.69 -11.49
N LEU A 78 4.07 -2.65 -10.68
CA LEU A 78 4.08 -2.58 -9.23
C LEU A 78 5.31 -3.29 -8.66
N SER A 79 6.00 -2.67 -7.72
CA SER A 79 6.99 -3.34 -6.86
C SER A 79 6.39 -3.52 -5.47
N SER A 80 6.55 -4.69 -4.84
CA SER A 80 6.16 -4.93 -3.46
C SER A 80 7.40 -5.06 -2.58
N ILE A 81 7.45 -4.32 -1.48
CA ILE A 81 8.46 -4.47 -0.44
C ILE A 81 7.80 -5.19 0.73
N LYS A 82 8.25 -6.41 1.03
CA LYS A 82 7.84 -7.13 2.23
C LYS A 82 8.84 -6.86 3.32
N ALA A 83 8.42 -6.29 4.44
CA ALA A 83 9.27 -5.83 5.52
C ALA A 83 8.86 -6.47 6.85
N VAL A 84 9.83 -7.01 7.56
CA VAL A 84 9.69 -7.52 8.94
C VAL A 84 10.53 -6.63 9.85
N TYR A 85 9.90 -5.93 10.78
CA TYR A 85 10.58 -5.08 11.76
C TYR A 85 10.99 -5.88 13.00
N ALA A 86 11.96 -5.37 13.75
CA ALA A 86 12.47 -5.99 14.99
C ALA A 86 11.41 -6.23 16.09
N SER A 87 10.28 -5.53 16.03
CA SER A 87 9.11 -5.78 16.88
C SER A 87 8.26 -6.99 16.46
N GLY A 88 8.54 -7.61 15.30
CA GLY A 88 7.72 -8.66 14.69
C GLY A 88 6.53 -8.11 13.88
N ILE A 89 6.54 -6.82 13.53
CA ILE A 89 5.52 -6.22 12.67
C ILE A 89 5.85 -6.54 11.21
N ASP A 90 4.87 -7.14 10.52
CA ASP A 90 4.91 -7.40 9.09
C ASP A 90 4.20 -6.27 8.33
N ALA A 91 4.90 -5.67 7.38
CA ALA A 91 4.39 -4.59 6.55
C ALA A 91 4.71 -4.84 5.07
N ASP A 92 3.74 -4.55 4.22
CA ASP A 92 3.89 -4.65 2.76
C ASP A 92 3.75 -3.26 2.13
N TYR A 93 4.71 -2.86 1.30
CA TYR A 93 4.68 -1.58 0.60
C TYR A 93 4.63 -1.81 -0.91
N GLY A 94 3.46 -1.64 -1.51
CA GLY A 94 3.28 -1.56 -2.95
C GLY A 94 3.71 -0.19 -3.46
N VAL A 95 4.62 -0.14 -4.44
CA VAL A 95 5.15 1.09 -5.03
C VAL A 95 4.95 1.04 -6.55
N ALA A 96 4.24 2.01 -7.09
CA ALA A 96 3.97 2.12 -8.53
C ALA A 96 3.97 3.58 -9.01
N GLY A 97 4.06 3.76 -10.34
CA GLY A 97 3.79 5.05 -10.99
C GLY A 97 2.29 5.23 -11.27
N GLU A 98 1.87 6.45 -11.61
CA GLU A 98 0.48 6.78 -11.92
C GLU A 98 -0.10 5.89 -13.04
N GLU A 99 0.72 5.50 -14.01
CA GLU A 99 0.30 4.63 -15.13
C GLU A 99 -0.31 3.31 -14.65
N TRP A 100 0.13 2.80 -13.50
CA TRP A 100 -0.38 1.57 -12.91
C TRP A 100 -1.86 1.66 -12.53
N LEU A 101 -2.34 2.84 -12.13
CA LEU A 101 -3.74 3.06 -11.76
C LEU A 101 -4.72 2.84 -12.91
N ARG A 102 -4.22 2.86 -14.15
CA ARG A 102 -5.02 2.69 -15.36
C ARG A 102 -5.08 1.22 -15.82
N HIS A 103 -4.36 0.32 -15.15
CA HIS A 103 -4.37 -1.09 -15.48
C HIS A 103 -5.63 -1.78 -14.94
N PRO A 104 -6.20 -2.74 -15.69
CA PRO A 104 -7.31 -3.56 -15.21
C PRO A 104 -6.96 -4.27 -13.90
N LEU A 105 -7.94 -4.33 -13.00
CA LEU A 105 -7.82 -5.11 -11.77
C LEU A 105 -8.06 -6.58 -12.09
N GLU A 106 -7.02 -7.40 -11.89
CA GLU A 106 -7.06 -8.83 -12.19
C GLU A 106 -6.47 -9.64 -11.03
N GLY A 107 -6.96 -10.87 -10.88
CA GLY A 107 -6.38 -11.88 -9.99
C GLY A 107 -6.26 -11.42 -8.52
N GLU A 108 -5.11 -11.73 -7.93
CA GLU A 108 -4.83 -11.50 -6.49
C GLU A 108 -4.85 -10.01 -6.12
N LEU A 109 -4.47 -9.12 -7.04
CA LEU A 109 -4.51 -7.68 -6.80
C LEU A 109 -5.94 -7.16 -6.66
N GLY A 110 -6.83 -7.56 -7.58
CA GLY A 110 -8.25 -7.20 -7.51
C GLY A 110 -8.89 -7.73 -6.23
N ALA A 111 -8.57 -8.98 -5.85
CA ALA A 111 -9.01 -9.57 -4.60
C ALA A 111 -8.53 -8.75 -3.38
N ALA A 112 -7.24 -8.44 -3.29
CA ALA A 112 -6.69 -7.68 -2.16
C ALA A 112 -7.32 -6.28 -2.02
N LEU A 113 -7.48 -5.55 -3.14
CA LEU A 113 -8.11 -4.22 -3.13
C LEU A 113 -9.60 -4.29 -2.78
N SER A 114 -10.30 -5.36 -3.17
CA SER A 114 -11.71 -5.56 -2.81
C SER A 114 -11.94 -5.89 -1.34
N MET A 115 -10.93 -6.45 -0.66
CA MET A 115 -11.00 -6.70 0.78
C MET A 115 -10.92 -5.42 1.60
N GLY A 116 -10.36 -4.36 1.06
CA GLY A 116 -10.25 -3.07 1.73
C GLY A 116 -9.35 -2.12 0.95
N PHE A 117 -9.81 -0.89 0.78
CA PHE A 117 -9.05 0.18 0.16
C PHE A 117 -9.41 1.51 0.81
N LYS A 118 -8.41 2.20 1.37
CA LYS A 118 -8.62 3.46 2.09
C LYS A 118 -7.51 4.45 1.75
N VAL A 119 -7.87 5.50 1.02
CA VAL A 119 -6.95 6.61 0.73
C VAL A 119 -6.60 7.32 2.04
N ILE A 120 -5.30 7.43 2.34
CA ILE A 120 -4.79 8.21 3.46
C ILE A 120 -4.49 9.64 3.01
N TRP A 121 -3.81 9.76 1.86
CA TRP A 121 -3.44 11.04 1.27
C TRP A 121 -3.26 10.88 -0.25
N GLU A 122 -3.59 11.92 -1.00
CA GLU A 122 -3.36 11.96 -2.45
C GLU A 122 -3.24 13.39 -2.96
N SER A 123 -2.62 13.53 -4.12
CA SER A 123 -2.70 14.73 -4.95
C SER A 123 -3.91 14.65 -5.88
N GLU A 124 -4.77 15.68 -5.84
CA GLU A 124 -5.85 15.93 -6.83
C GLU A 124 -6.62 14.70 -7.35
N GLY A 125 -7.24 13.90 -6.46
CA GLY A 125 -8.14 12.80 -6.86
C GLY A 125 -7.45 11.66 -7.61
N LEU A 126 -6.14 11.47 -7.39
CA LEU A 126 -5.31 10.44 -8.01
C LEU A 126 -5.95 9.04 -8.02
N PHE A 127 -6.62 8.65 -6.93
CA PHE A 127 -7.21 7.33 -6.78
C PHE A 127 -8.67 7.23 -7.25
N ASP A 128 -9.30 8.29 -7.77
CA ASP A 128 -10.71 8.28 -8.20
C ASP A 128 -11.00 7.18 -9.24
N GLY A 129 -10.11 7.04 -10.23
CA GLY A 129 -10.23 6.00 -11.25
C GLY A 129 -10.10 4.60 -10.67
N LEU A 130 -9.21 4.41 -9.70
CA LEU A 130 -9.01 3.13 -9.03
C LEU A 130 -10.22 2.76 -8.15
N HIS A 131 -10.80 3.71 -7.42
CA HIS A 131 -12.04 3.50 -6.68
C HIS A 131 -13.16 2.97 -7.57
N LEU A 132 -13.34 3.57 -8.74
CA LEU A 132 -14.35 3.11 -9.71
C LEU A 132 -14.03 1.70 -10.22
N ALA A 133 -12.76 1.41 -10.51
CA ALA A 133 -12.33 0.08 -10.95
C ALA A 133 -12.58 -0.99 -9.89
N ILE A 134 -12.30 -0.71 -8.61
CA ILE A 134 -12.57 -1.63 -7.49
C ILE A 134 -14.07 -1.90 -7.38
N ALA A 135 -14.91 -0.86 -7.45
CA ALA A 135 -16.36 -1.03 -7.39
C ALA A 135 -16.91 -1.90 -8.53
N ASN A 136 -16.40 -1.73 -9.75
CA ASN A 136 -16.78 -2.56 -10.89
C ASN A 136 -16.31 -4.01 -10.72
N TYR A 137 -15.07 -4.22 -10.27
CA TYR A 137 -14.54 -5.56 -10.00
C TYR A 137 -15.40 -6.31 -8.97
N VAL A 138 -15.77 -5.67 -7.87
CA VAL A 138 -16.65 -6.26 -6.85
C VAL A 138 -18.02 -6.62 -7.43
N ALA A 139 -18.61 -5.73 -8.24
CA ALA A 139 -19.91 -5.98 -8.86
C ALA A 139 -19.87 -7.18 -9.83
N GLU A 140 -18.79 -7.33 -10.61
CA GLU A 140 -18.61 -8.47 -11.52
C GLU A 140 -18.49 -9.80 -10.76
N GLN A 141 -17.78 -9.84 -9.63
CA GLN A 141 -17.64 -11.04 -8.80
C GLN A 141 -18.94 -11.45 -8.09
N MET A 142 -19.87 -10.52 -7.85
CA MET A 142 -21.19 -10.84 -7.28
C MET A 142 -22.18 -11.43 -8.31
N LEU A 143 -21.90 -11.26 -9.61
CA LEU A 143 -22.75 -11.75 -10.70
C LEU A 143 -22.29 -13.10 -11.27
N SER A 144 -21.10 -13.58 -10.89
CA SER A 144 -20.52 -14.88 -11.26
C SER A 144 -20.88 -16.00 -10.27
#